data_AF-A0A0R3N4P9-F1
#
_entry.id   AF-A0A0R3N4P9-F1
#
_cell.length_a   1.000
_cell.length_b   1.000
_cell.length_c   1.000
_cell.angle_alpha   90.00
_cell.angle_beta   90.00
_cell.angle_gamma   90.00
#
_symmetry.space_group_name_H-M   'P 1'
#
loop_
_entity.id
_entity.type
_entity.pdbx_description
1 polymer ?
#
loop_
_entity_poly.entity_id
_entity_poly.type
_entity_poly.pdbx_seq_one_letter_code
_entity_poly.pdbx_strand_id
1 'polypeptide(L)'
;MSNYRVSFYKDLLNSDGHSFKCLQRWVDVQSDDPSQAKVLAGRLVDNDRLNADCIEVMHLMDVSHEFERSSVRASSKHAGNVAP
;
A
#
# COMPACT_ATOMS: atom_id res chain seq x y z
N MET A 1 -14.71 -8.13 -14.71
CA MET A 1 -13.59 -7.93 -13.78
C MET A 1 -12.72 -6.75 -14.20
N SER A 2 -12.63 -5.78 -13.29
CA SER A 2 -11.74 -4.62 -13.37
C SER A 2 -10.54 -4.81 -12.45
N ASN A 3 -9.44 -4.13 -12.76
CA ASN A 3 -8.30 -4.04 -11.87
C ASN A 3 -8.52 -2.95 -10.82
N TYR A 4 -8.26 -3.28 -9.56
CA TYR A 4 -8.33 -2.35 -8.45
C TYR A 4 -7.04 -2.39 -7.66
N ARG A 5 -6.53 -1.22 -7.28
CA ARG A 5 -5.51 -1.09 -6.25
C ARG A 5 -6.18 -0.83 -4.92
N VAL A 6 -5.91 -1.69 -3.95
CA VAL A 6 -6.36 -1.50 -2.57
C VAL A 6 -5.16 -1.13 -1.72
N SER A 7 -5.19 0.08 -1.16
CA SER A 7 -4.13 0.65 -0.33
C SER A 7 -4.58 0.70 1.13
N PHE A 8 -3.70 0.26 2.02
CA PHE A 8 -3.89 0.20 3.46
C PHE A 8 -2.99 1.25 4.12
N TYR A 9 -3.59 2.17 4.85
CA TYR A 9 -2.89 3.27 5.50
C TYR A 9 -3.05 3.21 7.01
N LYS A 10 -2.04 3.71 7.71
CA LYS A 10 -2.04 3.98 9.14
C LYS A 10 -2.04 5.48 9.35
N ASP A 11 -2.94 5.98 10.18
CA ASP A 11 -2.90 7.38 10.59
C ASP A 11 -1.86 7.53 11.69
N LEU A 12 -0.89 8.40 11.44
CA LEU A 12 0.20 8.70 12.36
C LEU A 12 0.22 10.19 12.65
N LEU A 13 0.78 10.56 13.79
CA LEU A 13 1.08 11.95 14.11
C LEU A 13 2.55 12.22 13.82
N ASN A 14 2.85 13.36 13.20
CA ASN A 14 4.23 13.82 13.12
C ASN A 14 4.67 14.39 14.50
N SER A 15 5.92 14.82 14.59
CA SER A 15 6.47 15.43 15.82
C SER A 15 5.77 16.72 16.26
N ASP A 16 5.06 17.37 15.35
CA ASP A 16 4.30 18.61 15.58
C ASP A 16 2.83 18.31 15.97
N GLY A 17 2.44 17.04 16.04
CA GLY A 17 1.07 16.60 16.38
C GLY A 17 0.09 16.61 15.21
N HIS A 18 0.54 16.90 13.98
CA HIS A 18 -0.30 16.85 12.79
C HIS A 18 -0.49 15.42 12.28
N SER A 19 -1.74 15.05 12.00
CA SER A 19 -2.09 13.75 11.44
C SER A 19 -1.68 13.64 9.98
N PHE A 20 -1.05 12.51 9.62
CA PHE A 20 -0.77 12.14 8.25
C PHE A 20 -1.02 10.65 8.02
N LYS A 21 -1.39 10.31 6.80
CA LYS A 21 -1.56 8.91 6.38
C LYS A 21 -0.24 8.33 5.93
N CYS A 22 0.13 7.17 6.48
CA CYS A 22 1.30 6.41 6.10
C CYS A 22 0.87 5.11 5.40
N LEU A 23 1.25 4.94 4.13
CA LEU A 23 0.95 3.71 3.38
C LEU A 23 1.68 2.52 4.01
N GLN A 24 0.91 1.57 4.55
CA GLN A 24 1.43 0.34 5.14
C GLN A 24 1.65 -0.72 4.08
N ARG A 25 0.66 -0.91 3.20
CA ARG A 25 0.70 -1.89 2.12
C ARG A 25 -0.28 -1.54 1.03
N TRP A 26 -0.06 -2.08 -0.16
CA TRP A 26 -1.04 -2.09 -1.23
C TRP A 26 -1.03 -3.45 -1.92
N VAL A 27 -2.15 -3.78 -2.56
CA VAL A 27 -2.29 -4.98 -3.39
C VAL A 27 -3.21 -4.66 -4.56
N ASP A 28 -2.85 -5.15 -5.73
CA ASP A 28 -3.71 -5.09 -6.91
C ASP A 28 -4.53 -6.38 -6.98
N VAL A 29 -5.85 -6.24 -7.16
CA VAL A 29 -6.81 -7.34 -7.24
C VAL A 29 -7.74 -7.13 -8.43
N GLN A 30 -8.19 -8.24 -9.01
CA GLN A 30 -9.28 -8.23 -9.99
C GLN A 30 -10.60 -8.51 -9.29
N SER A 31 -11.60 -7.68 -9.57
CA SER A 31 -12.92 -7.76 -8.95
C SER A 31 -13.98 -7.18 -9.87
N ASP A 32 -15.26 -7.50 -9.68
CA ASP A 32 -16.34 -6.88 -10.44
C ASP A 32 -16.78 -5.55 -9.83
N ASP A 33 -16.61 -5.37 -8.52
CA ASP A 33 -16.88 -4.13 -7.82
C ASP A 33 -15.81 -3.76 -6.76
N PRO A 34 -15.73 -2.47 -6.34
CA PRO A 34 -14.75 -1.99 -5.36
C PRO A 34 -14.91 -2.59 -3.96
N SER A 35 -16.12 -2.94 -3.54
CA SER A 35 -16.40 -3.52 -2.22
C SER A 35 -15.85 -4.95 -2.15
N GLN A 36 -16.09 -5.73 -3.20
CA GLN A 36 -15.49 -7.05 -3.34
C GLN A 36 -13.96 -6.97 -3.43
N ALA A 37 -13.41 -5.98 -4.14
CA ALA A 37 -11.96 -5.77 -4.22
C ALA A 37 -11.35 -5.56 -2.83
N LYS A 38 -12.01 -4.76 -1.97
CA LYS A 38 -11.59 -4.52 -0.59
C LYS A 38 -11.55 -5.81 0.24
N VAL A 39 -12.57 -6.66 0.13
CA VAL A 39 -12.63 -7.94 0.86
C VAL A 39 -11.55 -8.91 0.39
N LEU A 40 -11.36 -9.02 -0.93
CA LEU A 40 -10.31 -9.86 -1.52
C LEU A 40 -8.92 -9.41 -1.07
N ALA A 41 -8.66 -8.11 -1.14
CA ALA A 41 -7.42 -7.53 -0.64
C ALA A 41 -7.22 -7.84 0.84
N GLY A 42 -8.22 -7.61 1.70
CA GLY A 42 -8.13 -7.87 3.14
C GLY A 42 -7.74 -9.32 3.48
N ARG A 43 -8.22 -10.30 2.70
CA ARG A 43 -7.84 -11.70 2.84
C ARG A 43 -6.40 -11.99 2.39
N LEU A 44 -5.92 -11.32 1.35
CA LEU A 44 -4.57 -11.51 0.81
C LEU A 44 -3.48 -10.95 1.73
N VAL A 45 -3.76 -9.85 2.43
CA VAL A 45 -2.77 -9.18 3.26
C VAL A 45 -2.81 -9.58 4.73
N ASP A 46 -3.78 -10.42 5.12
CA ASP A 46 -4.09 -10.75 6.51
C ASP A 46 -4.36 -9.47 7.31
N ASN A 47 -5.51 -8.84 7.02
CA ASN A 47 -5.83 -7.51 7.54
C ASN A 47 -5.77 -7.41 9.07
N ASP A 48 -6.08 -8.48 9.81
CA ASP A 48 -5.97 -8.52 11.28
C ASP A 48 -4.54 -8.26 11.79
N ARG A 49 -3.50 -8.64 11.02
CA ARG A 49 -2.10 -8.36 11.36
C ARG A 49 -1.62 -7.01 10.84
N LEU A 50 -2.36 -6.41 9.91
CA LEU A 50 -2.07 -5.09 9.37
C LEU A 50 -2.76 -4.04 10.23
N ASN A 51 -1.96 -3.28 10.97
CA ASN A 51 -2.44 -2.19 11.81
C ASN A 51 -2.80 -0.96 10.95
N ALA A 52 -3.73 -1.11 10.00
CA ALA A 52 -4.20 -0.04 9.13
C ALA A 52 -5.51 0.54 9.67
N ASP A 53 -5.61 1.87 9.72
CA ASP A 53 -6.83 2.57 10.14
C ASP A 53 -7.70 2.96 8.94
N CYS A 54 -7.07 3.11 7.77
CA CYS A 54 -7.71 3.60 6.56
C CYS A 54 -7.47 2.64 5.38
N ILE A 55 -8.48 2.44 4.55
CA ILE A 55 -8.39 1.64 3.32
C ILE A 55 -8.96 2.45 2.16
N GLU A 56 -8.19 2.57 1.08
CA GLU A 56 -8.60 3.25 -0.14
C GLU A 56 -8.61 2.25 -1.31
N VAL A 57 -9.67 2.30 -2.12
CA VAL A 57 -9.82 1.45 -3.31
C VAL A 57 -9.84 2.34 -4.53
N MET A 58 -8.87 2.12 -5.42
CA MET A 58 -8.72 2.89 -6.65
C MET A 58 -8.96 1.97 -7.85
N HIS A 59 -9.89 2.36 -8.72
CA HIS A 59 -10.09 1.68 -10.00
C HIS A 59 -8.91 1.98 -10.91
N LEU A 60 -8.14 0.95 -11.24
CA LEU A 60 -7.10 1.05 -12.24
C LEU A 60 -7.82 0.89 -13.58
N MET A 61 -8.20 2.01 -14.18
CA MET A 61 -8.67 2.01 -15.57
C MET A 61 -7.63 1.29 -16.41
N ASP A 62 -8.08 0.52 -17.42
CA ASP A 62 -7.23 -0.30 -18.27
C ASP A 62 -6.33 0.59 -19.13
N VAL A 63 -5.35 1.22 -18.50
CA VAL A 63 -4.14 1.67 -19.15
C VAL A 63 -3.30 0.42 -19.19
N SER A 64 -3.13 -0.10 -20.39
CA SER A 64 -2.25 -1.19 -20.73
C SER A 64 -0.81 -0.80 -20.36
N HIS A 65 -0.49 -0.79 -19.08
CA HIS A 65 0.86 -0.58 -18.58
C HIS A 65 1.24 -1.83 -17.84
N GLU A 66 2.22 -2.48 -18.43
CA GLU A 66 2.84 -3.71 -17.98
C GLU A 66 3.03 -3.70 -16.46
N PHE A 67 2.52 -4.76 -15.86
CA PHE A 67 2.56 -5.11 -14.46
C PHE A 67 4.03 -5.38 -14.04
N GLU A 68 4.87 -4.35 -14.08
CA GLU A 68 6.22 -4.43 -13.55
C GLU A 68 6.13 -4.47 -12.02
N ARG A 69 6.20 -5.69 -11.50
CA ARG A 69 6.40 -6.06 -10.10
C ARG A 69 7.77 -5.56 -9.58
N SER A 70 8.07 -4.27 -9.68
CA SER A 70 9.26 -3.67 -9.07
C SER A 70 8.99 -3.39 -7.59
N SER A 71 8.78 -4.46 -6.84
CA SER A 71 8.86 -4.47 -5.38
C SER A 71 10.05 -5.32 -4.97
N VAL A 72 11.26 -4.78 -5.11
CA VAL A 72 12.40 -5.24 -4.31
C VAL A 72 13.31 -4.06 -3.95
N ARG A 73 13.13 -3.60 -2.69
CA ARG A 73 14.12 -2.97 -1.79
C ARG A 73 14.57 -1.53 -2.08
N ALA A 74 13.90 -0.59 -1.42
CA ALA A 74 14.58 0.55 -0.83
C ALA A 74 15.55 0.05 0.26
N SER A 75 16.78 -0.29 -0.15
CA SER A 75 17.87 -0.53 0.79
C SER A 75 18.42 0.81 1.26
N SER A 76 17.73 1.43 2.22
CA SER A 76 18.30 2.53 2.99
C SER A 76 19.42 1.96 3.87
N LYS A 77 20.68 2.13 3.42
CA LYS A 77 21.85 2.01 4.29
C LYS A 77 22.48 3.39 4.40
N HIS A 78 21.96 4.15 5.34
CA HIS A 78 22.72 5.22 5.97
C HIS A 78 23.73 4.57 6.91
N ALA A 79 25.02 4.69 6.59
CA ALA A 79 26.10 4.47 7.53
C ALA A 79 27.22 5.42 7.12
N GLY A 80 27.39 6.49 7.90
CA GLY A 80 28.65 7.23 7.92
C GLY A 80 29.79 6.30 8.35
N ASN A 81 31.03 6.75 8.17
CA ASN A 81 32.15 6.63 9.11
C ASN A 81 33.46 7.10 8.43
N VAL A 82 34.01 8.17 9.01
CA VAL A 82 35.39 8.63 9.20
C VAL A 82 36.54 8.15 8.28
N ALA A 83 37.36 9.14 7.90
CA ALA A 83 38.64 9.03 7.20
C ALA A 83 39.78 8.48 8.09
N PRO A 84 40.90 8.06 7.48
CA PRO A 84 42.25 8.30 7.99
C PRO A 84 42.93 9.47 7.26
#